data_AF-A0AA39UMX0-F1
#
_entry.id   AF-A0AA39UMX0-F1
#
_cell.length_a   1.000
_cell.length_b   1.000
_cell.length_c   1.000
_cell.angle_alpha   90.00
_cell.angle_beta   90.00
_cell.angle_gamma   90.00
#
_symmetry.space_group_name_H-M   'P 1'
#
loop_
_entity.id
_entity.type
_entity.pdbx_description
1 polymer ?
#
loop_
_entity_poly.entity_id
_entity_poly.type
_entity_poly.pdbx_seq_one_letter_code
_entity_poly.pdbx_strand_id
1 'polypeptide(L)'
;MACIANLPDAIPNGKGWGVGTVVGWLPIVEEDPKHKGKPSWINFKPVVWHESFCKILESVAEYSYTGYAFTLPHSGETIVIYPFIFILSADYEEHCMMSLICIYLVPDKKLMDITEVYPLRTTESMQKLYDQAQEKGDSILQSSGLQDVENVFWSIECSDPYRAVSWDQLHAYHLGLHLGLFKHLLLHLLEHVENIQGPDKHKAKVIIDELYYCQLSKMQILFAAHSVLSKADNPNAYLLLKVIQSYLELDMYTSMDVHMEKSIEEGRQLLGVFEANLKAYSQATDDTIWKNVTSWSIPKGVTKNYNTKVNECMHGPLKEAYQTWTNFKNVADQKWNCYEIATKNGL
;
A
#
# COMPACT_ATOMS: atom_id res chain seq x y z
N MET A 1 -9.43 -2.62 -10.82
CA MET A 1 -10.49 -3.65 -10.66
C MET A 1 -11.44 -3.22 -9.55
N ALA A 2 -12.67 -3.73 -9.52
CA ALA A 2 -13.62 -3.46 -8.43
C ALA A 2 -14.10 -4.78 -7.80
N CYS A 3 -14.34 -4.76 -6.48
CA CYS A 3 -14.81 -5.90 -5.72
C CYS A 3 -15.97 -5.46 -4.81
N ILE A 4 -16.97 -6.32 -4.63
CA ILE A 4 -18.05 -6.09 -3.67
C ILE A 4 -17.60 -6.63 -2.31
N ALA A 5 -17.37 -5.72 -1.36
CA ALA A 5 -16.84 -6.06 -0.03
C ALA A 5 -17.76 -6.93 0.84
N ASN A 6 -19.04 -7.08 0.47
CA ASN A 6 -20.04 -7.86 1.22
C ASN A 6 -20.06 -9.35 0.87
N LEU A 7 -19.14 -9.84 0.03
CA LEU A 7 -19.08 -11.24 -0.38
C LEU A 7 -18.12 -12.06 0.52
N PRO A 8 -18.46 -13.33 0.86
CA PRO A 8 -17.63 -14.16 1.73
C PRO A 8 -16.21 -14.40 1.22
N ASP A 9 -15.23 -14.36 2.12
CA ASP A 9 -13.79 -14.55 1.89
C ASP A 9 -13.36 -15.85 1.18
N ALA A 10 -14.21 -16.87 1.19
CA ALA A 10 -13.96 -18.12 0.46
C ALA A 10 -14.11 -17.96 -1.06
N ILE A 11 -14.82 -16.92 -1.52
CA ILE A 11 -15.06 -16.65 -2.94
C ILE A 11 -13.85 -15.91 -3.57
N PRO A 12 -13.20 -14.93 -2.90
CA PRO A 12 -11.98 -14.29 -3.39
C PRO A 12 -10.77 -15.22 -3.58
N ASN A 13 -10.62 -16.26 -2.74
CA ASN A 13 -9.40 -17.07 -2.64
C ASN A 13 -9.50 -18.47 -3.30
N GLY A 14 -10.57 -18.76 -4.03
CA GLY A 14 -10.69 -20.00 -4.80
C GLY A 14 -9.77 -20.01 -6.03
N LYS A 15 -9.27 -21.19 -6.45
CA LYS A 15 -8.55 -21.35 -7.73
C LYS A 15 -9.43 -20.81 -8.88
N GLY A 16 -9.07 -19.65 -9.42
CA GLY A 16 -9.84 -18.89 -10.41
C GLY A 16 -9.74 -17.37 -10.20
N TRP A 17 -10.56 -16.60 -10.90
CA TRP A 17 -10.50 -15.13 -11.01
C TRP A 17 -10.98 -14.34 -9.77
N GLY A 18 -11.07 -14.96 -8.58
CA GLY A 18 -11.55 -14.31 -7.36
C GLY A 18 -12.92 -13.61 -7.49
N VAL A 19 -13.13 -12.53 -6.72
CA VAL A 19 -14.36 -11.69 -6.74
C VAL A 19 -14.16 -10.36 -7.49
N GLY A 20 -12.91 -10.04 -7.85
CA GLY A 20 -12.57 -8.81 -8.54
C GLY A 20 -13.04 -8.82 -9.99
N THR A 21 -13.81 -7.81 -10.41
CA THR A 21 -14.19 -7.61 -11.81
C THR A 21 -13.42 -6.43 -12.40
N VAL A 22 -12.94 -6.58 -13.63
CA VAL A 22 -12.36 -5.46 -14.38
C VAL A 22 -13.51 -4.54 -14.81
N VAL A 23 -13.61 -3.36 -14.20
CA VAL A 23 -14.63 -2.35 -14.52
C VAL A 23 -14.21 -1.36 -15.59
N GLY A 24 -12.90 -1.21 -15.83
CA GLY A 24 -12.39 -0.29 -16.85
C GLY A 24 -10.88 -0.39 -17.03
N TRP A 25 -10.42 0.24 -18.11
CA TRP A 25 -9.01 0.41 -18.45
C TRP A 25 -8.71 1.89 -18.45
N LEU A 26 -7.65 2.30 -17.75
CA LEU A 26 -7.23 3.69 -17.69
C LEU A 26 -6.06 3.94 -18.63
N PRO A 27 -5.99 5.13 -19.26
CA PRO A 27 -4.88 5.49 -20.13
C PRO A 27 -3.59 5.63 -19.31
N ILE A 28 -2.50 5.08 -19.85
CA ILE A 28 -1.15 5.31 -19.34
C ILE A 28 -0.55 6.44 -20.17
N VAL A 29 -0.25 7.56 -19.53
CA VAL A 29 0.45 8.68 -20.17
C VAL A 29 1.94 8.42 -20.09
N GLU A 30 2.55 8.11 -21.24
CA GLU A 30 4.00 7.95 -21.35
C GLU A 30 4.73 9.25 -20.97
N GLU A 31 5.91 9.13 -20.38
CA GLU A 31 6.76 10.29 -20.10
C GLU A 31 7.24 10.93 -21.41
N ASP A 32 6.95 12.22 -21.58
CA ASP A 32 7.60 13.02 -22.62
C ASP A 32 8.87 13.65 -22.04
N PRO A 33 10.07 13.29 -22.53
CA PRO A 33 11.33 13.87 -22.08
C PRO A 33 11.36 15.40 -22.13
N LYS A 34 10.60 16.03 -23.02
CA LYS A 34 10.52 17.49 -23.17
C LYS A 34 9.74 18.17 -22.04
N HIS A 35 8.92 17.41 -21.32
CA HIS A 35 8.06 17.90 -20.25
C HIS A 35 8.42 17.35 -18.88
N LYS A 36 9.41 16.45 -18.80
CA LYS A 36 9.95 15.89 -17.56
C LYS A 36 10.30 16.98 -16.53
N GLY A 37 9.73 16.86 -15.33
CA GLY A 37 9.97 17.77 -14.20
C GLY A 37 9.23 19.11 -14.27
N LYS A 38 8.42 19.37 -15.30
CA LYS A 38 7.58 20.58 -15.36
C LYS A 38 6.33 20.37 -14.49
N PRO A 39 5.95 21.33 -13.62
CA PRO A 39 4.74 21.24 -12.81
C PRO A 39 3.47 20.97 -13.63
N SER A 40 3.36 21.60 -14.82
CA SER A 40 2.25 21.38 -15.75
C SER A 40 2.14 19.93 -16.24
N TRP A 41 3.26 19.19 -16.31
CA TRP A 41 3.28 17.78 -16.71
C TRP A 41 3.02 16.85 -15.54
N ILE A 42 3.48 17.24 -14.34
CA ILE A 42 3.20 16.53 -13.09
C ILE A 42 1.69 16.48 -12.85
N ASN A 43 0.97 17.60 -13.03
CA ASN A 43 -0.48 17.63 -12.86
C ASN A 43 -1.24 17.01 -14.05
N PHE A 44 -0.66 16.99 -15.25
CA PHE A 44 -1.33 16.45 -16.45
C PHE A 44 -1.68 14.97 -16.30
N LYS A 45 -0.78 14.15 -15.73
CA LYS A 45 -1.04 12.72 -15.51
C LYS A 45 -2.25 12.47 -14.59
N PRO A 46 -2.31 13.05 -13.38
CA PRO A 46 -3.50 12.96 -12.52
C PRO A 46 -4.75 13.51 -13.18
N VAL A 47 -4.70 14.63 -13.91
CA VAL A 47 -5.86 15.15 -14.66
C VAL A 47 -6.40 14.10 -15.61
N VAL A 48 -5.55 13.53 -16.46
CA VAL A 48 -5.97 12.49 -17.41
C VAL A 48 -6.54 11.26 -16.69
N TRP A 49 -5.93 10.86 -15.57
CA TRP A 49 -6.38 9.73 -14.76
C TRP A 49 -7.77 9.99 -14.17
N HIS A 50 -7.97 11.13 -13.50
CA HIS A 50 -9.23 11.50 -12.85
C HIS A 50 -10.38 11.72 -13.83
N GLU A 51 -10.13 12.41 -14.95
CA GLU A 51 -11.11 12.60 -16.01
C GLU A 51 -11.53 11.27 -16.65
N SER A 52 -10.57 10.37 -16.86
CA SER A 52 -10.86 9.04 -17.41
C SER A 52 -11.64 8.17 -16.43
N PHE A 53 -11.27 8.24 -15.14
CA PHE A 53 -11.95 7.48 -14.09
C PHE A 53 -13.35 8.03 -13.78
N CYS A 54 -13.58 9.33 -13.97
CA CYS A 54 -14.89 9.97 -13.88
C CYS A 54 -15.91 9.26 -14.77
N LYS A 55 -15.54 8.94 -16.02
CA LYS A 55 -16.39 8.19 -16.95
C LYS A 55 -16.80 6.81 -16.45
N ILE A 56 -16.00 6.19 -15.59
CA ILE A 56 -16.32 4.89 -14.97
C ILE A 56 -17.26 5.10 -13.76
N LEU A 57 -17.11 6.22 -13.05
CA LEU A 57 -17.83 6.51 -11.81
C LEU A 57 -19.13 7.31 -11.99
N GLU A 58 -19.42 7.87 -13.17
CA GLU A 58 -20.63 8.70 -13.42
C GLU A 58 -21.92 8.06 -12.86
N SER A 59 -22.17 6.79 -13.19
CA SER A 59 -23.36 6.07 -12.69
C SER A 59 -23.30 5.79 -11.18
N VAL A 60 -22.10 5.51 -10.65
CA VAL A 60 -21.89 5.29 -9.22
C VAL A 60 -22.17 6.57 -8.43
N ALA A 61 -21.69 7.71 -8.92
CA ALA A 61 -21.93 9.02 -8.32
C ALA A 61 -23.44 9.33 -8.29
N GLU A 62 -24.16 9.13 -9.40
CA GLU A 62 -25.62 9.33 -9.46
C GLU A 62 -26.36 8.46 -8.43
N TYR A 63 -26.07 7.17 -8.38
CA TYR A 63 -26.75 6.24 -7.46
C TYR A 63 -26.29 6.39 -6.01
N SER A 64 -25.09 6.92 -5.76
CA SER A 64 -24.62 7.20 -4.39
C SER A 64 -25.51 8.22 -3.68
N TYR A 65 -26.07 9.17 -4.43
CA TYR A 65 -27.00 10.18 -3.93
C TYR A 65 -28.47 9.72 -4.00
N THR A 66 -28.88 9.20 -5.15
CA THR A 66 -30.30 8.86 -5.40
C THR A 66 -30.74 7.53 -4.80
N GLY A 67 -29.80 6.61 -4.60
CA GLY A 67 -30.08 5.22 -4.26
C GLY A 67 -30.61 4.41 -5.46
N TYR A 68 -30.32 3.12 -5.46
CA TYR A 68 -30.82 2.18 -6.47
C TYR A 68 -31.85 1.23 -5.85
N ALA A 69 -33.09 1.30 -6.34
CA ALA A 69 -34.16 0.40 -5.91
C ALA A 69 -33.97 -0.98 -6.55
N PHE A 70 -33.71 -1.99 -5.73
CA PHE A 70 -33.50 -3.37 -6.15
C PHE A 70 -34.53 -4.30 -5.52
N THR A 71 -35.27 -5.01 -6.37
CA THR A 71 -36.22 -6.04 -5.91
C THR A 71 -35.51 -7.37 -5.72
N LEU A 72 -35.56 -7.89 -4.50
CA LEU A 72 -34.94 -9.16 -4.13
C LEU A 72 -35.65 -10.32 -4.86
N PRO A 73 -34.91 -11.17 -5.60
CA PRO A 73 -35.52 -12.24 -6.40
C PRO A 73 -36.33 -13.25 -5.60
N HIS A 74 -35.97 -13.48 -4.33
CA HIS A 74 -36.55 -14.54 -3.51
C HIS A 74 -37.73 -14.07 -2.63
N SER A 75 -37.70 -12.82 -2.13
CA SER A 75 -38.74 -12.29 -1.23
C SER A 75 -39.73 -11.36 -1.94
N GLY A 76 -39.37 -10.82 -3.12
CA GLY A 76 -40.15 -9.78 -3.80
C GLY A 76 -40.10 -8.41 -3.11
N GLU A 77 -39.37 -8.28 -2.00
CA GLU A 77 -39.17 -7.02 -1.29
C GLU A 77 -38.24 -6.11 -2.08
N THR A 78 -38.52 -4.81 -2.08
CA THR A 78 -37.65 -3.80 -2.70
C THR A 78 -36.81 -3.13 -1.63
N ILE A 79 -35.49 -3.21 -1.78
CA ILE A 79 -34.51 -2.53 -0.96
C ILE A 79 -33.90 -1.36 -1.75
N VAL A 80 -33.40 -0.33 -1.07
CA VAL A 80 -32.65 0.76 -1.70
C VAL A 80 -31.18 0.61 -1.33
N ILE A 81 -30.32 0.57 -2.34
CA ILE A 81 -28.88 0.36 -2.21
C ILE A 81 -28.15 1.65 -2.59
N TYR A 82 -27.25 2.10 -1.73
CA TYR A 82 -26.40 3.27 -1.99
C TYR A 82 -24.96 2.79 -2.21
N PRO A 83 -24.43 2.86 -3.44
CA PRO A 83 -23.04 2.52 -3.69
C PRO A 83 -22.12 3.61 -3.14
N PHE A 84 -21.02 3.19 -2.52
CA PHE A 84 -19.95 4.08 -2.07
C PHE A 84 -18.62 3.32 -2.09
N ILE A 85 -17.51 4.04 -2.12
CA ILE A 85 -16.17 3.47 -2.17
C ILE A 85 -15.62 3.38 -0.75
N PHE A 86 -15.59 2.14 -0.25
CA PHE A 86 -15.13 1.86 1.11
C PHE A 86 -13.60 1.67 1.20
N ILE A 87 -12.99 1.10 0.17
CA ILE A 87 -11.57 0.75 0.13
C ILE A 87 -10.98 1.10 -1.23
N LEU A 88 -9.84 1.79 -1.20
CA LEU A 88 -8.92 1.91 -2.32
C LEU A 88 -7.67 1.09 -1.95
N SER A 89 -7.35 0.10 -2.79
CA SER A 89 -6.20 -0.79 -2.63
C SER A 89 -5.34 -0.64 -3.87
N ALA A 90 -4.17 -0.03 -3.67
CA ALA A 90 -3.19 0.27 -4.70
C ALA A 90 -1.78 0.31 -4.09
N ASP A 91 -0.75 0.44 -4.91
CA ASP A 91 0.59 0.73 -4.42
C ASP A 91 0.72 2.21 -3.99
N TYR A 92 1.92 2.62 -3.58
CA TYR A 92 2.14 3.98 -3.07
C TYR A 92 1.89 5.06 -4.14
N GLU A 93 2.46 4.88 -5.33
CA GLU A 93 2.36 5.80 -6.45
C GLU A 93 0.91 5.91 -6.94
N GLU A 94 0.20 4.78 -7.08
CA GLU A 94 -1.20 4.75 -7.46
C GLU A 94 -2.11 5.35 -6.37
N HIS A 95 -1.82 5.16 -5.08
CA HIS A 95 -2.56 5.85 -4.03
C HIS A 95 -2.38 7.36 -4.10
N CYS A 96 -1.16 7.85 -4.37
CA CYS A 96 -0.91 9.28 -4.56
C CYS A 96 -1.68 9.82 -5.76
N MET A 97 -1.81 9.02 -6.83
CA MET A 97 -2.65 9.36 -7.98
C MET A 97 -4.14 9.39 -7.62
N MET A 98 -4.67 8.40 -6.90
CA MET A 98 -6.09 8.33 -6.54
C MET A 98 -6.53 9.41 -5.55
N SER A 99 -5.69 9.68 -4.54
CA SER A 99 -6.01 10.61 -3.46
C SER A 99 -5.51 12.03 -3.70
N LEU A 100 -4.68 12.23 -4.72
CA LEU A 100 -4.02 13.51 -5.04
C LEU A 100 -3.18 14.09 -3.90
N ILE A 101 -2.83 13.27 -2.91
CA ILE A 101 -1.98 13.68 -1.80
C ILE A 101 -0.68 12.91 -1.80
N CYS A 102 0.42 13.59 -1.48
CA CYS A 102 1.59 12.91 -0.93
C CYS A 102 1.23 12.49 0.51
N ILE A 103 1.05 11.19 0.74
CA ILE A 103 0.39 10.60 1.91
C ILE A 103 1.04 10.97 3.26
N TYR A 104 2.23 11.56 3.29
CA TYR A 104 2.82 12.06 4.53
C TYR A 104 1.92 13.13 5.16
N LEU A 105 1.18 12.73 6.19
CA LEU A 105 0.56 13.62 7.16
C LEU A 105 1.63 14.33 7.99
N VAL A 106 2.80 13.69 8.09
CA VAL A 106 3.94 14.10 8.90
C VAL A 106 4.90 14.94 8.04
N PRO A 107 5.25 16.17 8.44
CA PRO A 107 6.27 16.96 7.75
C PRO A 107 7.63 16.25 7.69
N ASP A 108 8.41 16.48 6.63
CA ASP A 108 9.73 15.84 6.41
C ASP A 108 10.65 15.89 7.65
N LYS A 109 10.65 17.02 8.36
CA LYS A 109 11.50 17.24 9.55
C LYS A 109 11.04 16.44 10.77
N LYS A 110 9.83 15.89 10.73
CA LYS A 110 9.18 15.16 11.82
C LYS A 110 8.83 13.72 11.46
N LEU A 111 9.30 13.20 10.32
CA LEU A 111 9.10 11.79 9.93
C LEU A 111 9.59 10.80 11.02
N MET A 112 10.54 11.25 11.84
CA MET A 112 11.09 10.52 13.00
C MET A 112 10.27 10.64 14.29
N ASP A 113 9.14 11.35 14.26
CA ASP A 113 8.25 11.53 15.39
C ASP A 113 6.89 10.93 15.06
N ILE A 114 6.72 9.68 15.46
CA ILE A 114 5.46 8.94 15.36
C ILE A 114 4.56 9.16 16.58
N THR A 115 5.03 9.93 17.58
CA THR A 115 4.25 10.22 18.79
C THR A 115 3.29 11.39 18.56
N GLU A 116 3.62 12.27 17.61
CA GLU A 116 2.76 13.38 17.23
C GLU A 116 1.60 12.91 16.36
N VAL A 117 0.38 13.25 16.79
CA VAL A 117 -0.85 12.93 16.06
C VAL A 117 -1.19 14.10 15.15
N TYR A 118 -1.21 13.83 13.85
CA TYR A 118 -1.61 14.80 12.84
C TYR A 118 -3.10 14.66 12.52
N PRO A 119 -3.81 15.76 12.25
CA PRO A 119 -5.22 15.71 11.90
C PRO A 119 -5.41 14.90 10.61
N LEU A 120 -6.33 13.94 10.65
CA LEU A 120 -6.67 13.13 9.49
C LEU A 120 -7.28 14.02 8.39
N ARG A 121 -6.88 13.77 7.15
CA ARG A 121 -7.49 14.39 5.97
C ARG A 121 -8.88 13.81 5.76
N THR A 122 -9.82 14.67 5.38
CA THR A 122 -11.20 14.32 5.00
C THR A 122 -11.58 15.00 3.70
N THR A 123 -12.59 14.46 3.00
CA THR A 123 -13.18 15.09 1.80
C THR A 123 -13.45 16.57 2.01
N GLU A 124 -14.18 16.91 3.08
CA GLU A 124 -14.52 18.30 3.42
C GLU A 124 -13.29 19.18 3.60
N SER A 125 -12.28 18.71 4.36
CA SER A 125 -11.08 19.50 4.62
C SER A 125 -10.26 19.77 3.36
N MET A 126 -10.16 18.79 2.46
CA MET A 126 -9.33 18.88 1.27
C MET A 126 -10.03 19.66 0.16
N GLN A 127 -11.35 19.50 -0.01
CA GLN A 127 -12.15 20.35 -0.91
C GLN A 127 -12.03 21.82 -0.51
N LYS A 128 -12.16 22.13 0.78
CA LYS A 128 -12.00 23.51 1.27
C LYS A 128 -10.62 24.10 0.97
N LEU A 129 -9.55 23.30 1.06
CA LEU A 129 -8.21 23.76 0.71
C LEU A 129 -8.07 23.97 -0.80
N TYR A 130 -8.65 23.07 -1.60
CA TYR A 130 -8.69 23.18 -3.06
C TYR A 130 -9.41 24.46 -3.50
N ASP A 131 -10.62 24.70 -3.01
CA ASP A 131 -11.41 25.90 -3.33
C ASP A 131 -10.68 27.19 -2.94
N GLN A 132 -10.04 27.21 -1.77
CA GLN A 132 -9.24 28.35 -1.33
C GLN A 132 -8.02 28.60 -2.22
N ALA A 133 -7.41 27.55 -2.76
CA ALA A 133 -6.28 27.66 -3.66
C ALA A 133 -6.69 28.22 -5.03
N GLN A 134 -7.90 27.90 -5.51
CA GLN A 134 -8.43 28.51 -6.74
C GLN A 134 -8.51 30.04 -6.64
N GLU A 135 -8.76 30.58 -5.45
CA GLU A 135 -8.81 32.03 -5.21
C GLU A 135 -7.45 32.65 -4.83
N LYS A 136 -6.61 31.94 -4.06
CA LYS A 136 -5.42 32.50 -3.38
C LYS A 136 -4.08 31.96 -3.90
N GLY A 137 -4.11 31.00 -4.83
CA GLY A 137 -2.95 30.35 -5.42
C GLY A 137 -2.41 29.14 -4.62
N ASP A 138 -1.57 28.35 -5.29
CA ASP A 138 -1.20 26.96 -4.96
C ASP A 138 -0.35 26.78 -3.69
N SER A 139 0.13 27.88 -3.08
CA SER A 139 0.99 27.82 -1.89
C SER A 139 0.37 27.04 -0.72
N ILE A 140 -0.96 27.10 -0.61
CA ILE A 140 -1.74 26.40 0.41
C ILE A 140 -1.72 24.88 0.13
N LEU A 141 -1.87 24.49 -1.13
CA LEU A 141 -1.87 23.08 -1.57
C LEU A 141 -0.50 22.43 -1.35
N GLN A 142 0.58 23.15 -1.64
CA GLN A 142 1.95 22.69 -1.40
C GLN A 142 2.19 22.36 0.08
N SER A 143 1.64 23.16 0.99
CA SER A 143 1.79 22.94 2.43
C SER A 143 1.04 21.71 2.96
N SER A 144 -0.09 21.35 2.33
CA SER A 144 -0.87 20.16 2.68
C SER A 144 -0.48 18.91 1.89
N GLY A 145 0.38 19.07 0.87
CA GLY A 145 0.79 18.02 -0.05
C GLY A 145 -0.31 17.59 -1.03
N LEU A 146 -1.34 18.43 -1.21
CA LEU A 146 -2.44 18.22 -2.14
C LEU A 146 -2.04 18.72 -3.53
N GLN A 147 -2.38 17.98 -4.58
CA GLN A 147 -2.19 18.42 -5.97
C GLN A 147 -3.33 19.33 -6.41
N ASP A 148 -3.03 20.28 -7.29
CA ASP A 148 -4.02 21.18 -7.89
C ASP A 148 -4.78 20.48 -9.03
N VAL A 149 -5.60 19.50 -8.64
CA VAL A 149 -6.48 18.72 -9.52
C VAL A 149 -7.74 18.41 -8.71
N GLU A 150 -8.92 18.52 -9.34
CA GLU A 150 -10.17 18.13 -8.70
C GLU A 150 -10.24 16.61 -8.53
N ASN A 151 -10.47 16.14 -7.31
CA ASN A 151 -10.53 14.71 -7.06
C ASN A 151 -11.90 14.12 -7.44
N VAL A 152 -11.92 13.25 -8.45
CA VAL A 152 -13.12 12.52 -8.89
C VAL A 152 -13.90 11.81 -7.77
N PHE A 153 -13.23 11.36 -6.71
CA PHE A 153 -13.90 10.65 -5.61
C PHE A 153 -14.79 11.56 -4.76
N TRP A 154 -14.61 12.88 -4.85
CA TRP A 154 -15.44 13.86 -4.16
C TRP A 154 -16.88 13.90 -4.68
N SER A 155 -17.15 13.37 -5.87
CA SER A 155 -18.50 13.32 -6.44
C SER A 155 -19.33 12.13 -5.93
N ILE A 156 -18.75 11.23 -5.13
CA ILE A 156 -19.44 10.04 -4.63
C ILE A 156 -19.85 10.26 -3.18
N GLU A 157 -21.14 10.26 -2.93
CA GLU A 157 -21.68 10.41 -1.58
C GLU A 157 -21.20 9.30 -0.64
N CYS A 158 -21.02 9.66 0.63
CA CYS A 158 -20.53 8.76 1.68
C CYS A 158 -19.14 8.13 1.41
N SER A 159 -18.42 8.59 0.39
CA SER A 159 -17.06 8.15 0.08
C SER A 159 -16.05 9.21 0.51
N ASP A 160 -14.99 8.77 1.16
CA ASP A 160 -13.87 9.65 1.52
C ASP A 160 -12.59 8.96 1.03
N PRO A 161 -11.93 9.47 -0.04
CA PRO A 161 -10.76 8.82 -0.62
C PRO A 161 -9.60 8.73 0.39
N TYR A 162 -9.49 9.69 1.30
CA TYR A 162 -8.43 9.73 2.32
C TYR A 162 -8.66 8.70 3.41
N ARG A 163 -9.93 8.40 3.71
CA ARG A 163 -10.31 7.28 4.57
C ARG A 163 -10.33 5.96 3.82
N ALA A 164 -10.56 5.93 2.51
CA ALA A 164 -10.68 4.70 1.71
C ALA A 164 -9.31 4.13 1.35
N VAL A 165 -8.32 4.98 1.06
CA VAL A 165 -6.92 4.56 0.92
C VAL A 165 -6.47 3.87 2.20
N SER A 166 -5.73 2.78 2.04
CA SER A 166 -5.16 2.02 3.14
C SER A 166 -3.71 1.76 2.85
N TRP A 167 -2.93 1.53 3.89
CA TRP A 167 -1.57 1.10 3.68
C TRP A 167 -1.56 -0.34 3.15
N ASP A 168 -0.78 -0.58 2.11
CA ASP A 168 -0.64 -1.90 1.50
C ASP A 168 0.61 -2.62 2.03
N GLN A 169 0.41 -3.78 2.65
CA GLN A 169 1.49 -4.54 3.29
C GLN A 169 2.51 -5.07 2.29
N LEU A 170 2.06 -5.46 1.09
CA LEU A 170 2.92 -6.02 0.08
C LEU A 170 3.94 -4.99 -0.41
N HIS A 171 3.48 -3.85 -0.89
CA HIS A 171 4.34 -2.77 -1.36
C HIS A 171 5.07 -2.07 -0.22
N ALA A 172 4.59 -2.18 1.02
CA ALA A 172 5.37 -1.68 2.14
C ALA A 172 6.50 -2.64 2.56
N TYR A 173 6.20 -3.86 3.00
CA TYR A 173 7.16 -4.79 3.64
C TYR A 173 7.83 -5.79 2.70
N HIS A 174 7.21 -6.09 1.54
CA HIS A 174 7.63 -7.21 0.69
C HIS A 174 8.21 -6.75 -0.65
N LEU A 175 7.73 -5.65 -1.23
CA LEU A 175 8.10 -5.20 -2.58
C LEU A 175 8.55 -3.74 -2.68
N GLY A 176 8.36 -2.89 -1.66
CA GLY A 176 8.76 -1.47 -1.73
C GLY A 176 9.64 -1.00 -0.58
N LEU A 177 9.36 0.16 0.00
CA LEU A 177 10.28 0.93 0.85
C LEU A 177 10.87 0.13 2.03
N HIS A 178 10.08 -0.71 2.71
CA HIS A 178 10.57 -1.49 3.84
C HIS A 178 11.33 -2.77 3.41
N LEU A 179 11.16 -3.27 2.18
CA LEU A 179 12.08 -4.28 1.64
C LEU A 179 13.50 -3.69 1.52
N GLY A 180 13.61 -2.44 1.07
CA GLY A 180 14.88 -1.70 1.04
C GLY A 180 15.49 -1.56 2.43
N LEU A 181 14.68 -1.21 3.43
CA LEU A 181 15.08 -1.16 4.84
C LEU A 181 15.59 -2.53 5.33
N PHE A 182 14.81 -3.60 5.16
CA PHE A 182 15.20 -4.93 5.63
C PHE A 182 16.46 -5.43 4.93
N LYS A 183 16.60 -5.19 3.63
CA LYS A 183 17.82 -5.50 2.87
C LYS A 183 19.02 -4.76 3.44
N HIS A 184 18.88 -3.47 3.76
CA HIS A 184 19.94 -2.68 4.38
C HIS A 184 20.30 -3.24 5.76
N LEU A 185 19.32 -3.49 6.63
CA LEU A 185 19.55 -4.09 7.96
C LEU A 185 20.29 -5.43 7.84
N LEU A 186 19.94 -6.23 6.84
CA LEU A 186 20.57 -7.52 6.59
C LEU A 186 22.02 -7.39 6.10
N LEU A 187 22.32 -6.41 5.23
CA LEU A 187 23.70 -6.15 4.79
C LEU A 187 24.59 -5.78 5.98
N HIS A 188 24.13 -4.91 6.88
CA HIS A 188 24.86 -4.58 8.11
C HIS A 188 24.99 -5.79 9.05
N LEU A 189 23.98 -6.65 9.11
CA LEU A 189 24.06 -7.87 9.91
C LEU A 189 25.14 -8.80 9.38
N LEU A 190 25.24 -8.95 8.05
CA LEU A 190 26.28 -9.73 7.39
C LEU A 190 27.67 -9.14 7.66
N GLU A 191 27.84 -7.81 7.59
CA GLU A 191 29.11 -7.15 7.95
C GLU A 191 29.52 -7.47 9.39
N HIS A 192 28.59 -7.43 10.34
CA HIS A 192 28.89 -7.81 11.72
C HIS A 192 29.28 -9.28 11.85
N VAL A 193 28.58 -10.19 11.17
CA VAL A 193 28.91 -11.62 11.16
C VAL A 193 30.27 -11.90 10.51
N GLU A 194 30.63 -11.13 9.48
CA GLU A 194 31.93 -11.25 8.81
C GLU A 194 33.10 -10.85 9.69
N ASN A 195 32.88 -9.96 10.67
CA ASN A 195 33.91 -9.50 11.59
C ASN A 195 34.13 -10.45 12.78
N ILE A 196 33.32 -11.50 12.95
CA ILE A 196 33.48 -12.52 14.00
C ILE A 196 34.67 -13.45 13.66
N GLN A 197 35.43 -13.87 14.68
CA GLN A 197 36.45 -14.90 14.53
C GLN A 197 35.93 -16.28 14.96
N GLY A 198 36.26 -17.32 14.20
CA GLY A 198 35.98 -18.72 14.56
C GLY A 198 35.10 -19.50 13.58
N PRO A 199 34.91 -20.81 13.80
CA PRO A 199 34.15 -21.69 12.91
C PRO A 199 32.65 -21.38 12.86
N ASP A 200 32.12 -20.74 13.90
CA ASP A 200 30.70 -20.39 13.99
C ASP A 200 30.31 -19.25 13.03
N LYS A 201 31.28 -18.41 12.61
CA LYS A 201 31.10 -17.44 11.53
C LYS A 201 30.64 -18.09 10.24
N HIS A 202 31.31 -19.17 9.82
CA HIS A 202 31.03 -19.79 8.52
C HIS A 202 29.63 -20.41 8.52
N LYS A 203 29.22 -21.04 9.63
CA LYS A 203 27.88 -21.59 9.79
C LYS A 203 26.81 -20.49 9.77
N ALA A 204 26.99 -19.42 10.57
CA ALA A 204 26.02 -18.33 10.61
C ALA A 204 25.89 -17.62 9.27
N LYS A 205 27.01 -17.35 8.58
CA LYS A 205 27.00 -16.73 7.25
C LYS A 205 26.28 -17.60 6.22
N VAL A 206 26.61 -18.90 6.14
CA VAL A 206 25.94 -19.82 5.19
C VAL A 206 24.45 -19.86 5.47
N ILE A 207 24.03 -19.95 6.73
CA ILE A 207 22.61 -19.98 7.10
C ILE A 207 21.93 -18.66 6.72
N ILE A 208 22.53 -17.50 7.01
CA ILE A 208 21.94 -16.20 6.68
C ILE A 208 21.86 -16.00 5.16
N ASP A 209 22.93 -16.33 4.42
CA ASP A 209 22.97 -16.24 2.95
C ASP A 209 21.94 -17.19 2.32
N GLU A 210 21.86 -18.46 2.76
CA GLU A 210 20.88 -19.43 2.25
C GLU A 210 19.44 -19.03 2.56
N LEU A 211 19.17 -18.52 3.77
CA LEU A 211 17.82 -18.07 4.16
C LEU A 211 17.39 -16.82 3.38
N TYR A 212 18.32 -15.90 3.12
CA TYR A 212 18.07 -14.73 2.29
C TYR A 212 17.74 -15.11 0.85
N TYR A 213 18.53 -16.00 0.23
CA TYR A 213 18.31 -16.45 -1.15
C TYR A 213 17.03 -17.29 -1.29
N CYS A 214 16.71 -18.12 -0.30
CA CYS A 214 15.50 -18.93 -0.32
C CYS A 214 14.23 -18.16 0.08
N GLN A 215 14.35 -16.88 0.48
CA GLN A 215 13.27 -16.09 1.13
C GLN A 215 12.56 -16.84 2.27
N LEU A 216 13.26 -17.79 2.90
CA LEU A 216 12.73 -18.58 4.01
C LEU A 216 12.72 -17.72 5.26
N SER A 217 11.61 -17.82 6.01
CA SER A 217 11.23 -17.06 7.21
C SER A 217 12.32 -16.11 7.76
N LYS A 218 12.09 -14.80 7.61
CA LYS A 218 12.94 -13.72 8.15
C LYS A 218 13.29 -13.93 9.65
N MET A 219 12.46 -14.66 10.40
CA MET A 219 12.72 -15.04 11.80
C MET A 219 13.90 -16.01 11.98
N GLN A 220 14.13 -16.91 11.04
CA GLN A 220 15.25 -17.87 11.11
C GLN A 220 16.60 -17.15 11.00
N ILE A 221 16.67 -16.06 10.22
CA ILE A 221 17.85 -15.19 10.13
C ILE A 221 18.20 -14.61 11.50
N LEU A 222 17.19 -14.13 12.23
CA LEU A 222 17.38 -13.57 13.58
C LEU A 222 17.94 -14.61 14.56
N PHE A 223 17.38 -15.83 14.57
CA PHE A 223 17.86 -16.90 15.45
C PHE A 223 19.28 -17.35 15.12
N ALA A 224 19.62 -17.48 13.84
CA ALA A 224 20.97 -17.82 13.40
C ALA A 224 21.98 -16.76 13.85
N ALA A 225 21.66 -15.48 13.66
CA ALA A 225 22.54 -14.38 14.02
C ALA A 225 22.71 -14.22 15.54
N HIS A 226 21.63 -14.40 16.33
CA HIS A 226 21.68 -14.34 17.80
C HIS A 226 22.58 -15.42 18.41
N SER A 227 22.81 -16.54 17.73
CA SER A 227 23.69 -17.61 18.22
C SER A 227 25.18 -17.24 18.22
N VAL A 228 25.56 -16.23 17.41
CA VAL A 228 26.96 -15.81 17.22
C VAL A 228 27.23 -14.36 17.63
N LEU A 229 26.20 -13.54 17.75
CA LEU A 229 26.30 -12.13 18.15
C LEU A 229 25.84 -11.95 19.60
N SER A 230 26.78 -11.57 20.48
CA SER A 230 26.49 -11.28 21.88
C SER A 230 26.56 -9.77 22.18
N LYS A 231 25.82 -9.34 23.21
CA LYS A 231 25.88 -7.95 23.70
C LYS A 231 27.26 -7.56 24.22
N ALA A 232 28.00 -8.52 24.78
CA ALA A 232 29.31 -8.28 25.37
C ALA A 232 30.38 -8.07 24.29
N ASP A 233 30.34 -8.88 23.24
CA ASP A 233 31.37 -8.89 22.20
C ASP A 233 31.07 -7.89 21.09
N ASN A 234 29.79 -7.70 20.75
CA ASN A 234 29.35 -6.88 19.62
C ASN A 234 28.13 -6.01 19.98
N PRO A 235 28.31 -4.93 20.76
CA PRO A 235 27.20 -4.10 21.24
C PRO A 235 26.38 -3.47 20.10
N ASN A 236 27.02 -3.04 19.01
CA ASN A 236 26.34 -2.45 17.85
C ASN A 236 25.52 -3.52 17.09
N ALA A 237 26.08 -4.71 16.90
CA ALA A 237 25.37 -5.82 16.26
C ALA A 237 24.17 -6.29 17.11
N TYR A 238 24.29 -6.23 18.44
CA TYR A 238 23.18 -6.52 19.34
C TYR A 238 22.06 -5.47 19.26
N LEU A 239 22.40 -4.19 19.08
CA LEU A 239 21.40 -3.14 18.78
C LEU A 239 20.71 -3.42 17.44
N LEU A 240 21.45 -3.81 16.41
CA LEU A 240 20.89 -4.19 15.12
C LEU A 240 19.91 -5.37 15.23
N LEU A 241 20.26 -6.40 16.01
CA LEU A 241 19.35 -7.53 16.25
C LEU A 241 18.03 -7.09 16.89
N LYS A 242 18.05 -6.11 17.80
CA LYS A 242 16.82 -5.54 18.39
C LYS A 242 15.98 -4.79 17.36
N VAL A 243 16.62 -4.05 16.46
CA VAL A 243 15.94 -3.36 15.35
C VAL A 243 15.27 -4.39 14.44
N ILE A 244 16.00 -5.44 14.05
CA ILE A 244 15.47 -6.52 13.21
C ILE A 244 14.33 -7.25 13.92
N GLN A 245 14.48 -7.58 15.22
CA GLN A 245 13.42 -8.22 16.00
C GLN A 245 12.14 -7.38 15.99
N SER A 246 12.22 -6.12 16.40
CA SER A 246 11.05 -5.24 16.45
C SER A 246 10.45 -4.97 15.06
N TYR A 247 11.25 -4.94 13.99
CA TYR A 247 10.76 -4.91 12.61
C TYR A 247 9.95 -6.16 12.24
N LEU A 248 10.42 -7.35 12.62
CA LEU A 248 9.72 -8.61 12.32
C LEU A 248 8.44 -8.76 13.13
N GLU A 249 8.45 -8.33 14.39
CA GLU A 249 7.25 -8.28 15.21
C GLU A 249 6.23 -7.30 14.59
N LEU A 250 6.66 -6.15 14.07
CA LEU A 250 5.76 -5.23 13.36
C LEU A 250 5.18 -5.89 12.11
N ASP A 251 6.01 -6.54 11.29
CA ASP A 251 5.56 -7.30 10.11
C ASP A 251 4.49 -8.34 10.49
N MET A 252 4.68 -9.05 11.62
CA MET A 252 3.69 -10.00 12.14
C MET A 252 2.37 -9.32 12.53
N TYR A 253 2.41 -8.20 13.25
CA TYR A 253 1.18 -7.45 13.56
C TYR A 253 0.51 -6.96 12.28
N THR A 254 1.27 -6.43 11.31
CA THR A 254 0.74 -5.98 10.01
C THR A 254 0.14 -7.11 9.16
N SER A 255 0.55 -8.35 9.43
CA SER A 255 0.08 -9.56 8.73
C SER A 255 -1.21 -10.13 9.32
N MET A 256 -1.71 -9.61 10.43
CA MET A 256 -2.93 -10.12 11.05
C MET A 256 -4.14 -9.79 10.18
N ASP A 257 -4.84 -10.82 9.70
CA ASP A 257 -6.06 -10.67 8.89
C ASP A 257 -7.08 -9.75 9.58
N VAL A 258 -7.24 -9.91 10.90
CA VAL A 258 -8.16 -9.15 11.73
C VAL A 258 -7.42 -8.66 12.98
N HIS A 259 -7.51 -7.37 13.21
CA HIS A 259 -7.07 -6.72 14.43
C HIS A 259 -8.24 -6.47 15.38
N MET A 260 -7.96 -6.67 16.66
CA MET A 260 -8.79 -6.20 17.76
C MET A 260 -8.19 -4.90 18.29
N GLU A 261 -8.97 -4.12 19.06
CA GLU A 261 -8.47 -2.90 19.72
C GLU A 261 -7.16 -3.14 20.46
N LYS A 262 -7.06 -4.30 21.14
CA LYS A 262 -5.85 -4.72 21.83
C LYS A 262 -4.65 -4.91 20.90
N SER A 263 -4.81 -5.58 19.75
CA SER A 263 -3.67 -5.81 18.85
C SER A 263 -3.28 -4.54 18.08
N ILE A 264 -4.21 -3.61 17.86
CA ILE A 264 -3.90 -2.26 17.36
C ILE A 264 -3.04 -1.52 18.37
N GLU A 265 -3.44 -1.53 19.65
CA GLU A 265 -2.71 -0.87 20.72
C GLU A 265 -1.31 -1.46 20.92
N GLU A 266 -1.19 -2.78 20.98
CA GLU A 266 0.12 -3.46 21.06
C GLU A 266 1.00 -3.14 19.84
N GLY A 267 0.43 -3.13 18.63
CA GLY A 267 1.14 -2.75 17.42
C GLY A 267 1.67 -1.30 17.45
N ARG A 268 0.91 -0.36 18.05
CA ARG A 268 1.36 1.03 18.23
C ARG A 268 2.47 1.13 19.27
N GLN A 269 2.38 0.40 20.37
CA GLN A 269 3.43 0.35 21.39
C GLN A 269 4.72 -0.23 20.81
N LEU A 270 4.60 -1.31 20.03
CA LEU A 270 5.73 -1.93 19.35
C LEU A 270 6.38 -1.00 18.33
N LEU A 271 5.60 -0.16 17.64
CA LEU A 271 6.14 0.86 16.74
C LEU A 271 7.06 1.84 17.48
N GLY A 272 6.66 2.27 18.69
CA GLY A 272 7.51 3.09 19.56
C GLY A 272 8.80 2.37 20.00
N VAL A 273 8.72 1.06 20.27
CA VAL A 273 9.91 0.24 20.57
C VAL A 273 10.85 0.15 19.37
N PHE A 274 10.31 -0.09 18.18
CA PHE A 274 11.08 -0.13 16.93
C PHE A 274 11.80 1.20 16.67
N GLU A 275 11.09 2.33 16.83
CA GLU A 275 11.65 3.67 16.69
C GLU A 275 12.80 3.91 17.68
N ALA A 276 12.59 3.58 18.96
CA ALA A 276 13.62 3.75 19.99
C ALA A 276 14.87 2.90 19.70
N ASN A 277 14.68 1.65 19.27
CA ASN A 277 15.78 0.77 18.87
C ASN A 277 16.51 1.30 17.64
N LEU A 278 15.78 1.79 16.63
CA LEU A 278 16.36 2.33 15.40
C LEU A 278 17.17 3.61 15.66
N LYS A 279 16.64 4.52 16.49
CA LYS A 279 17.36 5.73 16.94
C LYS A 279 18.64 5.36 17.71
N ALA A 280 18.57 4.40 18.63
CA ALA A 280 19.73 3.94 19.38
C ALA A 280 20.80 3.31 18.47
N TYR A 281 20.41 2.50 17.49
CA TYR A 281 21.33 1.93 16.51
C TYR A 281 21.98 3.01 15.64
N SER A 282 21.18 3.89 15.04
CA SER A 282 21.67 4.99 14.18
C SER A 282 22.67 5.90 14.92
N GLN A 283 22.40 6.23 16.18
CA GLN A 283 23.34 7.01 17.01
C GLN A 283 24.65 6.28 17.29
N ALA A 284 24.62 4.94 17.40
CA ALA A 284 25.80 4.13 17.68
C ALA A 284 26.67 3.84 16.45
N THR A 285 26.10 3.90 15.24
CA THR A 285 26.77 3.55 13.98
C THR A 285 26.94 4.71 13.00
N ASP A 286 26.39 5.88 13.31
CA ASP A 286 26.28 7.04 12.40
C ASP A 286 25.57 6.71 11.08
N ASP A 287 24.69 5.70 11.12
CA ASP A 287 23.97 5.23 9.94
C ASP A 287 22.68 6.05 9.71
N THR A 288 22.36 6.31 8.45
CA THR A 288 21.22 7.11 8.01
C THR A 288 20.03 6.29 7.51
N ILE A 289 20.01 4.97 7.79
CA ILE A 289 18.91 4.03 7.50
C ILE A 289 17.52 4.61 7.73
N TRP A 290 17.36 5.42 8.77
CA TRP A 290 16.10 6.00 9.21
C TRP A 290 15.41 6.88 8.15
N LYS A 291 16.14 7.40 7.16
CA LYS A 291 15.57 8.25 6.08
C LYS A 291 14.54 7.51 5.22
N ASN A 292 14.51 6.18 5.28
CA ASN A 292 13.59 5.34 4.52
C ASN A 292 12.44 4.76 5.38
N VAL A 293 12.37 5.11 6.67
CA VAL A 293 11.34 4.60 7.58
C VAL A 293 10.18 5.60 7.61
N THR A 294 9.07 5.21 7.00
CA THR A 294 7.87 6.04 6.94
C THR A 294 6.95 5.80 8.15
N SER A 295 6.33 6.86 8.67
CA SER A 295 5.41 6.80 9.81
C SER A 295 4.24 5.84 9.54
N TRP A 296 4.16 4.80 10.37
CA TRP A 296 3.14 3.76 10.34
C TRP A 296 1.93 4.17 11.18
N SER A 297 0.74 4.15 10.60
CA SER A 297 -0.52 4.20 11.34
C SER A 297 -1.41 3.11 10.78
N ILE A 298 -1.83 2.16 11.62
CA ILE A 298 -2.90 1.20 11.32
C ILE A 298 -4.20 1.89 11.74
N PRO A 299 -4.98 2.49 10.82
CA PRO A 299 -6.26 3.08 11.19
C PRO A 299 -7.37 2.03 11.12
N LYS A 300 -7.14 0.90 10.42
CA LYS A 300 -8.17 -0.03 9.96
C LYS A 300 -7.92 -1.44 10.46
N GLY A 301 -8.92 -1.99 11.15
CA GLY A 301 -8.80 -3.27 11.85
C GLY A 301 -8.78 -4.54 11.01
N VAL A 302 -8.78 -4.50 9.66
CA VAL A 302 -8.79 -5.72 8.83
C VAL A 302 -7.82 -5.57 7.65
N THR A 303 -6.57 -6.02 7.80
CA THR A 303 -5.49 -5.85 6.80
C THR A 303 -5.72 -6.62 5.52
N LYS A 304 -6.44 -7.73 5.61
CA LYS A 304 -6.79 -8.60 4.50
C LYS A 304 -7.56 -7.88 3.39
N ASN A 305 -8.42 -6.93 3.74
CA ASN A 305 -9.36 -6.32 2.80
C ASN A 305 -8.73 -5.24 1.89
N TYR A 306 -7.51 -4.81 2.18
CA TYR A 306 -6.81 -3.79 1.40
C TYR A 306 -5.44 -4.24 0.89
N ASN A 307 -5.13 -5.53 1.00
CA ASN A 307 -3.89 -6.10 0.49
C ASN A 307 -3.97 -6.38 -1.02
N THR A 308 -3.03 -5.83 -1.77
CA THR A 308 -2.91 -5.99 -3.23
C THR A 308 -2.41 -7.38 -3.67
N LYS A 309 -1.90 -8.22 -2.75
CA LYS A 309 -1.36 -9.57 -3.01
C LYS A 309 -2.25 -10.44 -3.91
N VAL A 310 -3.56 -10.40 -3.67
CA VAL A 310 -4.52 -11.25 -4.40
C VAL A 310 -4.64 -10.83 -5.87
N ASN A 311 -4.43 -9.55 -6.16
CA ASN A 311 -4.69 -8.95 -7.46
C ASN A 311 -3.44 -8.80 -8.33
N GLU A 312 -2.25 -8.76 -7.73
CA GLU A 312 -0.99 -8.43 -8.43
C GLU A 312 -0.70 -9.38 -9.61
N CYS A 313 -0.83 -10.69 -9.38
CA CYS A 313 -0.64 -11.71 -10.42
C CYS A 313 -1.65 -11.64 -11.57
N MET A 314 -2.79 -10.94 -11.39
CA MET A 314 -3.84 -10.86 -12.41
C MET A 314 -3.59 -9.76 -13.44
N HIS A 315 -2.78 -8.74 -13.13
CA HIS A 315 -2.56 -7.61 -14.04
C HIS A 315 -1.89 -8.03 -15.35
N GLY A 316 -0.92 -8.94 -15.29
CA GLY A 316 -0.20 -9.44 -16.47
C GLY A 316 -1.12 -10.13 -17.48
N PRO A 317 -1.81 -11.21 -17.09
CA PRO A 317 -2.74 -11.92 -17.97
C PRO A 317 -3.86 -11.04 -18.51
N LEU A 318 -4.42 -10.14 -17.70
CA LEU A 318 -5.47 -9.21 -18.14
C LEU A 318 -4.95 -8.23 -19.20
N LYS A 319 -3.75 -7.68 -19.00
CA LYS A 319 -3.12 -6.77 -19.95
C LYS A 319 -2.83 -7.47 -21.27
N GLU A 320 -2.31 -8.69 -21.22
CA GLU A 320 -2.05 -9.49 -22.42
C GLU A 320 -3.34 -9.78 -23.18
N ALA A 321 -4.40 -10.23 -22.51
CA ALA A 321 -5.70 -10.48 -23.13
C ALA A 321 -6.29 -9.21 -23.77
N TYR A 322 -6.18 -8.06 -23.08
CA TYR A 322 -6.61 -6.77 -23.62
C TYR A 322 -5.87 -6.40 -24.91
N GLN A 323 -4.55 -6.56 -24.92
CA GLN A 323 -3.69 -6.20 -26.05
C GLN A 323 -3.81 -7.16 -27.24
N THR A 324 -4.05 -8.44 -26.98
CA THR A 324 -4.00 -9.50 -28.01
C THR A 324 -5.38 -9.85 -28.55
N TRP A 325 -6.43 -9.77 -27.73
CA TRP A 325 -7.75 -10.33 -28.05
C TRP A 325 -8.88 -9.30 -28.09
N THR A 326 -8.58 -8.01 -27.95
CA THR A 326 -9.58 -6.94 -28.09
C THR A 326 -9.23 -6.01 -29.24
N ASN A 327 -10.25 -5.38 -29.83
CA ASN A 327 -10.07 -4.33 -30.84
C ASN A 327 -9.99 -2.91 -30.22
N PHE A 328 -9.72 -2.83 -28.90
CA PHE A 328 -9.69 -1.59 -28.11
C PHE A 328 -11.00 -0.79 -28.08
N LYS A 329 -12.11 -1.36 -28.56
CA LYS A 329 -13.46 -0.75 -28.58
C LYS A 329 -14.46 -1.75 -28.03
N ASN A 330 -15.57 -1.32 -27.44
CA ASN A 330 -16.66 -2.21 -26.97
C ASN A 330 -16.15 -3.45 -26.22
N VAL A 331 -15.18 -3.20 -25.33
CA VAL A 331 -14.36 -4.26 -24.73
C VAL A 331 -15.18 -5.11 -23.75
N ALA A 332 -16.26 -4.55 -23.19
CA ALA A 332 -17.16 -5.23 -22.27
C ALA A 332 -17.74 -6.54 -22.86
N ASP A 333 -18.18 -6.51 -24.12
CA ASP A 333 -18.75 -7.69 -24.78
C ASP A 333 -17.67 -8.67 -25.25
N GLN A 334 -16.45 -8.17 -25.52
CA GLN A 334 -15.29 -8.98 -25.94
C GLN A 334 -14.62 -9.68 -24.74
N LYS A 335 -14.78 -9.15 -23.54
CA LYS A 335 -14.28 -9.74 -22.29
C LYS A 335 -14.81 -11.15 -22.08
N TRP A 336 -16.07 -11.44 -22.40
CA TRP A 336 -16.68 -12.76 -22.17
C TRP A 336 -15.94 -13.88 -22.92
N ASN A 337 -15.51 -13.63 -24.17
CA ASN A 337 -14.74 -14.58 -24.95
C ASN A 337 -13.31 -14.77 -24.41
N CYS A 338 -12.71 -13.73 -23.83
CA CYS A 338 -11.39 -13.84 -23.20
C CYS A 338 -11.45 -14.62 -21.88
N TYR A 339 -12.51 -14.45 -21.08
CA TYR A 339 -12.76 -15.16 -19.82
C TYR A 339 -12.93 -16.67 -20.02
N GLU A 340 -13.64 -17.13 -21.06
CA GLU A 340 -13.81 -18.56 -21.37
C GLU A 340 -12.52 -19.22 -21.90
N ILE A 341 -11.67 -18.48 -22.62
CA ILE A 341 -10.45 -19.04 -23.23
C ILE A 341 -9.32 -19.15 -22.20
N ALA A 342 -9.15 -18.16 -21.32
CA ALA A 342 -8.15 -18.22 -20.26
C ALA A 342 -8.43 -19.35 -19.26
N THR A 343 -9.70 -19.54 -18.88
CA THR A 343 -10.13 -20.64 -18.00
C THR A 343 -10.00 -22.02 -18.65
N LYS A 344 -10.21 -22.15 -19.96
CA LYS A 344 -10.01 -23.42 -20.70
C LYS A 344 -8.54 -23.80 -20.90
N ASN A 345 -7.64 -22.83 -20.97
CA ASN A 345 -6.21 -23.08 -21.21
C ASN A 345 -5.38 -23.24 -19.94
N GLY A 346 -6.00 -23.19 -18.75
CA GLY A 346 -5.28 -23.34 -17.48
C GLY A 346 -4.24 -22.25 -17.23
N LEU A 347 -4.51 -21.03 -17.71
CA LEU A 347 -3.76 -19.82 -17.38
C LEU A 347 -4.35 -19.14 -16.14
#